data_AF-A0A0F9HU23-F1
#
_entry.id   AF-A0A0F9HU23-F1
#
_cell.length_a   1.000
_cell.length_b   1.000
_cell.length_c   1.000
_cell.angle_alpha   90.00
_cell.angle_beta   90.00
_cell.angle_gamma   90.00
#
_symmetry.space_group_name_H-M   'P 1'
#
loop_
_entity.id
_entity.type
_entity.pdbx_description
1 polymer ?
#
loop_
_entity_poly.entity_id
_entity_poly.type
_entity_poly.pdbx_seq_one_letter_code
_entity_poly.pdbx_strand_id
1 'polypeptide(L)'
;MKYPQLKLDNQLCHRLYMASNSVVRAYRDALNALELTYPQYVVMMALWEEDKITIAQLLKKTAIDGGAMTQILKKMTDKQLLVVI
;
A
#
# COMPACT_ATOMS: atom_id res chain seq x y z
N MET A 1 -26.02 -9.39 23.85
CA MET A 1 -25.37 -8.20 23.25
C MET A 1 -26.46 -7.27 22.74
N LYS A 2 -26.43 -5.98 23.09
CA LYS A 2 -27.53 -5.02 22.83
C LYS A 2 -27.81 -4.77 21.34
N TYR A 3 -26.84 -5.06 20.47
CA TYR A 3 -26.93 -4.84 19.02
C TYR A 3 -26.32 -6.01 18.24
N PRO A 4 -27.09 -7.07 17.91
CA PRO A 4 -26.60 -8.24 17.17
C PRO A 4 -26.01 -7.91 15.79
N GLN A 5 -26.50 -6.85 15.15
CA GLN A 5 -26.00 -6.38 13.86
C GLN A 5 -24.58 -5.82 13.92
N LEU A 6 -24.05 -5.49 15.11
CA LEU A 6 -22.67 -5.00 15.30
C LEU A 6 -21.68 -6.14 15.59
N LYS A 7 -22.12 -7.40 15.56
CA LYS A 7 -21.23 -8.55 15.67
C LYS A 7 -20.23 -8.57 14.51
N LEU A 8 -18.99 -8.97 14.79
CA LEU A 8 -17.87 -8.92 13.86
C LEU A 8 -18.11 -9.74 12.59
N ASP A 9 -18.67 -10.92 12.77
CA ASP A 9 -19.13 -11.89 11.76
C ASP A 9 -20.20 -11.32 10.81
N ASN A 10 -20.93 -10.29 11.25
CA ASN A 10 -21.92 -9.56 10.45
C ASN A 10 -21.33 -8.34 9.73
N GLN A 11 -20.08 -7.96 9.98
CA GLN A 11 -19.47 -6.76 9.38
C GLN A 11 -18.79 -7.06 8.04
N LEU A 12 -19.30 -6.48 6.95
CA LEU A 12 -18.63 -6.55 5.64
C LEU A 12 -17.24 -5.88 5.69
N CYS A 13 -17.09 -4.76 6.41
CA CYS A 13 -15.82 -4.06 6.54
C CYS A 13 -14.73 -4.96 7.16
N HIS A 14 -15.08 -5.80 8.13
CA HIS A 14 -14.15 -6.74 8.74
C HIS A 14 -13.72 -7.85 7.75
N ARG A 15 -14.67 -8.37 6.95
CA ARG A 15 -14.36 -9.36 5.92
C ARG A 15 -13.43 -8.79 4.84
N LEU A 16 -13.66 -7.55 4.41
CA LEU A 16 -12.78 -6.85 3.46
C LEU A 16 -11.40 -6.58 4.07
N TYR A 17 -11.34 -6.14 5.33
CA TYR A 17 -10.07 -5.96 6.04
C TYR A 17 -9.27 -7.27 6.13
N MET A 18 -9.93 -8.37 6.49
CA MET A 18 -9.29 -9.68 6.53
C MET A 18 -8.79 -10.12 5.15
N ALA A 19 -9.58 -9.93 4.10
CA ALA A 19 -9.20 -10.27 2.73
C ALA A 19 -7.97 -9.46 2.28
N SER A 20 -8.00 -8.14 2.49
CA SER A 20 -6.88 -7.24 2.19
C SER A 20 -5.60 -7.68 2.93
N ASN A 21 -5.69 -7.97 4.23
CA ASN A 21 -4.57 -8.48 5.01
C ASN A 21 -4.04 -9.82 4.50
N SER A 22 -4.92 -10.72 4.04
CA SER A 22 -4.50 -12.00 3.47
C SER A 22 -3.74 -11.81 2.16
N VAL A 23 -4.17 -10.87 1.30
CA VAL A 23 -3.42 -10.50 0.09
C VAL A 23 -2.04 -9.96 0.48
N VAL A 24 -1.95 -9.00 1.39
CA VAL A 24 -0.66 -8.44 1.85
C VAL A 24 0.27 -9.54 2.39
N ARG A 25 -0.26 -10.51 3.15
CA ARG A 25 0.53 -11.64 3.65
C ARG A 25 1.03 -12.55 2.54
N ALA A 26 0.22 -12.82 1.52
CA ALA A 26 0.61 -13.67 0.40
C ALA A 26 1.81 -13.10 -0.37
N TYR A 27 1.95 -11.77 -0.43
CA TYR A 27 3.07 -11.09 -1.08
C TYR A 27 4.33 -10.96 -0.19
N ARG A 28 4.25 -11.27 1.11
CA ARG A 28 5.33 -10.97 2.06
C ARG A 28 6.66 -11.60 1.67
N ASP A 29 6.68 -12.90 1.37
CA ASP A 29 7.93 -13.61 1.13
C ASP A 29 8.59 -13.18 -0.19
N ALA A 30 7.78 -12.98 -1.23
CA ALA A 30 8.26 -12.47 -2.52
C ALA A 30 8.83 -11.04 -2.42
N LEU A 31 8.16 -10.15 -1.68
CA LEU A 31 8.61 -8.78 -1.51
C LEU A 31 9.80 -8.67 -0.55
N ASN A 32 9.92 -9.57 0.44
CA ASN A 32 11.07 -9.62 1.34
C ASN A 32 12.37 -9.87 0.57
N ALA A 33 12.37 -10.72 -0.46
CA ALA A 33 13.54 -10.96 -1.30
C ALA A 33 14.00 -9.71 -2.08
N LEU A 34 13.09 -8.75 -2.30
CA LEU A 34 13.36 -7.46 -2.95
C LEU A 34 13.54 -6.32 -1.94
N GLU A 35 13.50 -6.64 -0.65
CA GLU A 35 13.44 -5.69 0.46
C GLU A 35 12.32 -4.62 0.33
N LEU A 36 11.20 -5.01 -0.26
CA LEU A 36 10.03 -4.14 -0.44
C LEU A 36 8.94 -4.46 0.57
N THR A 37 8.16 -3.43 0.91
CA THR A 37 6.87 -3.58 1.58
C THR A 37 5.75 -3.53 0.56
N TYR A 38 4.56 -4.02 0.92
CA TYR A 38 3.40 -3.96 0.02
C TYR A 38 3.05 -2.54 -0.44
N PRO A 39 3.05 -1.49 0.42
CA PRO A 39 2.81 -0.12 -0.04
C PRO A 39 3.90 0.39 -1.00
N GLN A 40 5.18 0.03 -0.78
CA GLN A 40 6.24 0.38 -1.73
C GLN A 40 6.04 -0.32 -3.08
N TYR A 41 5.60 -1.58 -3.06
CA TYR A 41 5.24 -2.31 -4.28
C TYR A 41 4.07 -1.64 -5.02
N VAL A 42 3.07 -1.11 -4.32
CA VAL A 42 1.98 -0.32 -4.94
C VAL A 42 2.51 0.94 -5.63
N VAL A 43 3.47 1.64 -5.02
CA VAL A 43 4.15 2.77 -5.66
C VAL A 43 4.92 2.32 -6.91
N MET A 44 5.64 1.20 -6.85
CA MET A 44 6.34 0.64 -8.00
C MET A 44 5.38 0.28 -9.14
N MET A 45 4.22 -0.32 -8.85
CA MET A 45 3.21 -0.61 -9.88
C MET A 45 2.77 0.66 -10.62
N ALA A 46 2.51 1.75 -9.89
CA ALA A 46 2.14 3.03 -10.51
C ALA A 46 3.27 3.63 -11.36
N LEU A 47 4.53 3.49 -10.93
CA LEU A 47 5.70 3.98 -11.65
C LEU A 47 6.07 3.12 -12.87
N TRP A 48 5.80 1.81 -12.83
CA TRP A 48 6.00 0.92 -13.98
C TRP A 48 4.99 1.16 -15.09
N GLU A 49 3.78 1.64 -14.76
CA GLU A 49 2.81 2.09 -15.77
C GLU A 49 3.24 3.42 -16.41
N GLU A 50 3.74 4.36 -15.61
CA GLU A 50 4.10 5.70 -16.06
C GLU A 50 5.24 6.26 -15.20
N ASP A 51 6.43 6.35 -15.80
CA ASP A 51 7.61 6.91 -15.15
C ASP A 51 7.56 8.45 -15.11
N LYS A 52 8.38 9.07 -14.24
CA LYS A 52 8.54 10.53 -14.10
C LYS A 52 7.22 11.28 -13.81
N ILE A 53 6.32 10.65 -13.08
CA ILE A 53 5.08 11.29 -12.63
C ILE A 53 5.27 12.06 -11.32
N THR A 54 4.42 13.07 -11.11
CA THR A 54 4.41 13.90 -9.91
C THR A 54 3.88 13.13 -8.69
N ILE A 55 4.25 13.58 -7.48
CA ILE A 55 3.70 13.04 -6.23
C ILE A 55 2.17 13.16 -6.20
N ALA A 56 1.61 14.25 -6.73
CA ALA A 56 0.15 14.43 -6.80
C ALA A 56 -0.53 13.35 -7.68
N GLN A 57 0.10 12.96 -8.78
CA GLN A 57 -0.39 11.85 -9.62
C GLN A 57 -0.27 10.52 -8.89
N LEU A 58 0.83 10.25 -8.18
CA LEU A 58 1.00 9.04 -7.37
C LEU A 58 -0.09 8.92 -6.29
N LEU A 59 -0.39 9.99 -5.56
CA LEU A 59 -1.47 10.03 -4.58
C LEU A 59 -2.82 9.68 -5.21
N LYS A 60 -3.11 10.26 -6.38
CA LYS A 60 -4.34 10.01 -7.12
C LYS A 60 -4.45 8.56 -7.61
N LYS A 61 -3.37 7.98 -8.14
CA LYS A 61 -3.36 6.61 -8.69
C LYS A 61 -3.44 5.54 -7.58
N THR A 62 -2.72 5.75 -6.48
CA THR A 62 -2.55 4.73 -5.43
C THR A 62 -3.55 4.85 -4.28
N ALA A 63 -4.22 6.00 -4.15
CA ALA A 63 -5.07 6.36 -3.00
C ALA A 63 -4.36 6.25 -1.63
N ILE A 64 -3.02 6.26 -1.62
CA ILE A 64 -2.22 6.36 -0.40
C ILE A 64 -2.30 7.79 0.13
N ASP A 65 -2.38 7.95 1.45
CA ASP A 65 -2.43 9.27 2.07
C ASP A 65 -1.09 10.02 1.93
N GLY A 66 -1.15 11.36 1.93
CA GLY A 66 0.03 12.20 1.73
C GLY A 66 1.15 11.99 2.77
N GLY A 67 0.77 11.73 4.02
CA GLY A 67 1.71 11.48 5.11
C GLY A 67 2.48 10.17 4.88
N ALA A 68 1.77 9.09 4.57
CA ALA A 68 2.36 7.79 4.25
C ALA A 68 3.18 7.86 2.96
N MET A 69 2.69 8.52 1.90
CA MET A 69 3.41 8.67 0.64
C MET A 69 4.78 9.32 0.86
N THR A 70 4.84 10.40 1.64
CA THR A 70 6.10 11.09 1.95
C THR A 70 7.11 10.15 2.64
N GLN A 71 6.65 9.36 3.62
CA GLN A 71 7.51 8.40 4.32
C GLN A 71 7.94 7.23 3.42
N ILE A 72 7.05 6.77 2.53
CA ILE A 72 7.33 5.69 1.58
C ILE A 72 8.39 6.14 0.59
N LEU A 73 8.20 7.29 -0.07
CA LEU A 73 9.14 7.83 -1.04
C LEU A 73 10.50 8.07 -0.41
N LYS A 74 10.55 8.68 0.78
CA LYS A 74 11.81 8.86 1.52
C LYS A 74 12.55 7.54 1.71
N LYS A 75 11.88 6.50 2.22
CA LYS A 75 12.50 5.18 2.43
C LYS A 75 12.98 4.53 1.14
N MET A 76 12.27 4.73 0.02
CA MET A 76 12.66 4.16 -1.27
C MET A 76 13.85 4.92 -1.88
N THR A 77 13.92 6.25 -1.70
CA THR A 77 15.10 7.06 -2.06
C THR A 77 16.31 6.65 -1.23
N ASP A 78 16.15 6.45 0.08
CA ASP A 78 17.23 6.01 0.99
C ASP A 78 17.79 4.64 0.57
N LYS A 79 16.93 3.77 0.01
CA LYS A 79 17.30 2.48 -0.59
C LYS A 79 17.85 2.59 -2.02
N GLN A 80 17.97 3.79 -2.57
CA GLN A 80 18.42 4.06 -3.94
C GLN A 80 17.56 3.39 -5.02
N LEU A 81 16.28 3.12 -4.71
CA LEU A 81 15.34 2.52 -5.66
C LEU A 81 14.69 3.56 -6.58
N LEU A 82 14.64 4.81 -6.14
CA LEU A 82 14.06 5.92 -6.90
C LEU A 82 14.80 7.24 -6.61
N VAL A 83 14.66 8.18 -7.54
CA VAL A 83 15.17 9.55 -7.41
C VAL A 83 13.98 10.50 -7.55
N VAL A 84 13.82 11.39 -6.56
CA VAL A 84 12.83 12.47 -6.62
C VAL A 84 13.53 13.68 -7.23
N ILE A 85 13.06 14.12 -8.40
CA ILE A 85 13.60 15.24 -9.18
C ILE A 85 12.74 16.48 -8.95
#